data_AF-T1C4E0-F1
#
_entry.id   AF-T1C4E0-F1
#
_cell.length_a   1.000
_cell.length_b   1.000
_cell.length_c   1.000
_cell.angle_alpha   90.00
_cell.angle_beta   90.00
_cell.angle_gamma   90.00
#
_symmetry.space_group_name_H-M   'P 1'
#
loop_
_entity.id
_entity.type
_entity.pdbx_description
1 polymer ?
#
loop_
_entity_poly.entity_id
_entity_poly.type
_entity_poly.pdbx_seq_one_letter_code
_entity_poly.pdbx_strand_id
1 'polypeptide(L)'
;FEMTDRPHRIKPIDIYTHWYSGSKLASLAAVNKVYGWVLKQSITPIYTADYARIANDFFAIHIARQGNGFWIGGAGALRELRMPKSLGIPDIARSQGIAGYDDSPNGRLYVHMDGQPSVHLAVRRAPAKTPYVVSANAPIAAVSATATSFTARVHGYVPVQLRLANVRTCRVELNGHPASPGASGQFASADHDVVVHVRCP
;
A
#
# COMPACT_ATOMS: atom_id res chain seq x y z
N PHE A 1 14.21 13.43 -7.57
CA PHE A 1 12.97 12.86 -7.01
C PHE A 1 12.02 13.94 -6.49
N GLU A 2 12.47 14.88 -5.65
CA GLU A 2 11.62 15.94 -5.09
C GLU A 2 10.82 16.72 -6.16
N MET A 3 11.47 17.04 -7.28
CA MET A 3 10.84 17.71 -8.43
C MET A 3 9.85 16.83 -9.24
N THR A 4 9.83 15.51 -9.01
CA THR A 4 9.04 14.53 -9.78
C THR A 4 8.04 13.76 -8.93
N ASP A 5 7.94 14.06 -7.63
CA ASP A 5 7.04 13.38 -6.69
C ASP A 5 5.66 14.05 -6.62
N ARG A 6 5.60 15.37 -6.79
CA ARG A 6 4.38 16.17 -6.61
C ARG A 6 4.07 17.05 -7.82
N PRO A 7 2.77 17.28 -8.13
CA PRO A 7 1.59 16.69 -7.49
C PRO A 7 1.34 15.23 -7.91
N HIS A 8 2.05 14.76 -8.93
CA HIS A 8 2.01 13.40 -9.41
C HIS A 8 3.41 12.81 -9.42
N ARG A 9 3.58 11.65 -8.78
CA ARG A 9 4.79 10.87 -8.98
C ARG A 9 4.79 10.33 -10.40
N ILE A 10 5.72 10.84 -11.21
CA ILE A 10 5.86 10.47 -12.64
C ILE A 10 6.98 9.45 -12.88
N LYS A 11 7.88 9.25 -11.91
CA LYS A 11 8.98 8.28 -11.97
C LYS A 11 9.25 7.67 -10.59
N PRO A 12 9.69 6.40 -10.52
CA PRO A 12 10.17 5.82 -9.27
C PRO A 12 11.44 6.52 -8.78
N ILE A 13 11.82 6.28 -7.52
CA ILE A 13 13.20 6.45 -7.08
C ILE A 13 13.95 5.21 -7.55
N ASP A 14 14.91 5.39 -8.44
CA ASP A 14 15.79 4.33 -8.91
C ASP A 14 17.20 4.58 -8.36
N ILE A 15 17.80 3.54 -7.77
CA ILE A 15 19.16 3.57 -7.26
C ILE A 15 19.98 2.61 -8.12
N TYR A 16 20.70 3.18 -9.08
CA TYR A 16 21.65 2.46 -9.90
C TYR A 16 23.07 2.64 -9.35
N THR A 17 23.78 1.53 -9.14
CA THR A 17 25.19 1.55 -8.71
C THR A 17 26.01 0.55 -9.51
N HIS A 18 27.30 0.83 -9.66
CA HIS A 18 28.27 -0.13 -10.20
C HIS A 18 28.99 -0.87 -9.07
N TRP A 19 29.50 -2.07 -9.35
CA TRP A 19 30.25 -2.89 -8.39
C TRP A 19 31.43 -2.15 -7.75
N TYR A 20 32.14 -1.31 -8.52
CA TYR A 20 33.27 -0.53 -8.00
C TYR A 20 32.87 0.45 -6.88
N SER A 21 31.58 0.79 -6.73
CA SER A 21 31.07 1.63 -5.63
C SER A 21 31.32 1.00 -4.26
N GLY A 22 31.44 -0.34 -4.19
CA GLY A 22 31.82 -1.07 -2.97
C GLY A 22 33.32 -1.16 -2.72
N SER A 23 34.17 -0.77 -3.69
CA SER A 23 35.63 -0.96 -3.61
C SER A 23 36.36 0.11 -2.79
N LYS A 24 35.70 1.23 -2.48
CA LYS A 24 36.26 2.36 -1.71
C LYS A 24 35.30 2.72 -0.58
N LEU A 25 35.84 2.90 0.64
CA LEU A 25 35.05 3.29 1.81
C LEU A 25 34.23 4.57 1.59
N ALA A 26 34.83 5.59 0.94
CA ALA A 26 34.13 6.83 0.63
C ALA A 26 32.93 6.62 -0.31
N SER A 27 33.08 5.75 -1.33
CA SER A 27 32.00 5.41 -2.25
C SER A 27 30.90 4.60 -1.57
N LEU A 28 31.27 3.64 -0.72
CA LEU A 28 30.30 2.87 0.08
C LEU A 28 29.52 3.78 1.05
N ALA A 29 30.20 4.72 1.70
CA ALA A 29 29.57 5.72 2.56
C ALA A 29 28.58 6.60 1.78
N ALA A 30 28.90 6.97 0.54
CA ALA A 30 27.98 7.70 -0.33
C ALA A 30 26.73 6.88 -0.67
N VAL A 31 26.89 5.60 -1.03
CA VAL A 31 25.76 4.68 -1.28
C VAL A 31 24.88 4.56 -0.03
N ASN A 32 25.47 4.32 1.14
CA ASN A 32 24.73 4.23 2.41
C ASN A 32 23.98 5.53 2.73
N LYS A 33 24.57 6.69 2.45
CA LYS A 33 23.90 7.98 2.62
C LYS A 33 22.66 8.11 1.72
N VAL A 34 22.75 7.67 0.46
CA VAL A 34 21.61 7.66 -0.47
C VAL A 34 20.51 6.74 0.04
N TYR A 35 20.83 5.48 0.38
CA TYR A 35 19.83 4.55 0.94
C TYR A 35 19.20 5.09 2.24
N GLY A 36 20.00 5.68 3.13
CA GLY A 36 19.50 6.29 4.37
C GLY A 36 18.57 7.48 4.14
N TRP A 37 18.66 8.19 3.02
CA TRP A 37 17.69 9.21 2.62
C TRP A 37 16.45 8.60 1.96
N VAL A 38 16.62 7.62 1.06
CA VAL A 38 15.53 6.99 0.32
C VAL A 38 14.57 6.24 1.24
N LEU A 39 15.09 5.49 2.21
CA LEU A 39 14.26 4.72 3.15
C LEU A 39 13.46 5.57 4.14
N LYS A 40 13.71 6.89 4.21
CA LYS A 40 12.89 7.84 4.98
C LYS A 40 11.71 8.40 4.18
N GLN A 41 11.68 8.18 2.87
CA GLN A 41 10.60 8.64 2.02
C GLN A 41 9.38 7.71 2.16
N SER A 42 8.19 8.23 1.84
CA SER A 42 7.00 7.38 1.70
C SER A 42 7.09 6.62 0.37
N ILE A 43 7.61 5.40 0.44
CA ILE A 43 7.87 4.52 -0.71
C ILE A 43 7.50 3.06 -0.40
N THR A 44 7.30 2.31 -1.48
CA THR A 44 7.21 0.85 -1.47
C THR A 44 8.45 0.32 -2.20
N PRO A 45 9.50 -0.13 -1.49
CA PRO A 45 10.66 -0.73 -2.13
C PRO A 45 10.25 -2.00 -2.88
N ILE A 46 10.68 -2.13 -4.14
CA ILE A 46 10.41 -3.27 -5.02
C ILE A 46 11.61 -3.55 -5.92
N TYR A 47 11.71 -4.76 -6.48
CA TYR A 47 12.69 -5.01 -7.53
C TYR A 47 12.29 -4.35 -8.85
N THR A 48 13.27 -4.05 -9.70
CA THR A 48 13.03 -3.54 -11.05
C THR A 48 12.14 -4.47 -11.88
N ALA A 49 12.24 -5.79 -11.66
CA ALA A 49 11.37 -6.77 -12.31
C ALA A 49 9.89 -6.64 -11.88
N ASP A 50 9.61 -6.34 -10.61
CA ASP A 50 8.26 -6.07 -10.14
C ASP A 50 7.71 -4.77 -10.75
N TYR A 51 8.55 -3.73 -10.82
CA TYR A 51 8.17 -2.49 -11.47
C TYR A 51 7.79 -2.70 -12.94
N ALA A 52 8.56 -3.49 -13.68
CA ALA A 52 8.25 -3.83 -15.07
C ALA A 52 6.90 -4.59 -15.19
N ARG A 53 6.63 -5.53 -14.26
CA ARG A 53 5.33 -6.22 -14.21
C ARG A 53 4.18 -5.24 -13.97
N ILE A 54 4.30 -4.36 -12.97
CA ILE A 54 3.29 -3.33 -12.66
C ILE A 54 3.03 -2.44 -13.87
N ALA A 55 4.09 -1.96 -14.53
CA ALA A 55 3.98 -1.09 -15.70
C ALA A 55 3.26 -1.77 -16.88
N ASN A 56 3.52 -3.05 -17.11
CA ASN A 56 2.86 -3.81 -18.17
C ASN A 56 1.39 -4.15 -17.83
N ASP A 57 1.11 -4.50 -16.57
CA ASP A 57 -0.22 -4.86 -16.07
C ASP A 57 -1.21 -3.69 -16.22
N PHE A 58 -0.75 -2.44 -16.14
CA PHE A 58 -1.54 -1.22 -16.44
C PHE A 58 -2.28 -1.28 -17.79
N PHE A 59 -1.69 -1.90 -18.81
CA PHE A 59 -2.32 -1.98 -20.13
C PHE A 59 -3.34 -3.13 -20.24
N ALA A 60 -3.36 -4.05 -19.28
CA ALA A 60 -4.24 -5.22 -19.25
C ALA A 60 -5.43 -5.05 -18.31
N ILE A 61 -5.40 -4.07 -17.39
CA ILE A 61 -6.51 -3.84 -16.47
C ILE A 61 -7.78 -3.43 -17.22
N HIS A 62 -8.92 -3.87 -16.69
CA HIS A 62 -10.23 -3.46 -17.17
C HIS A 62 -11.10 -3.04 -15.99
N ILE A 63 -11.89 -1.98 -16.17
CA ILE A 63 -12.76 -1.42 -15.14
C ILE A 63 -14.17 -1.37 -15.70
N ALA A 64 -15.10 -2.03 -15.02
CA ALA A 64 -16.52 -2.05 -15.37
C ALA A 64 -17.35 -1.49 -14.21
N ARG A 65 -18.29 -0.59 -14.51
CA ARG A 65 -19.19 -0.04 -13.49
C ARG A 65 -20.25 -1.08 -13.12
N GLN A 66 -20.50 -1.27 -11.82
CA GLN A 66 -21.58 -2.13 -11.31
C GLN A 66 -22.32 -1.42 -10.18
N GLY A 67 -23.59 -1.02 -10.42
CA GLY A 67 -24.39 -0.34 -9.41
C GLY A 67 -23.73 0.96 -8.95
N ASN A 68 -23.41 1.07 -7.66
CA ASN A 68 -22.62 2.18 -7.13
C ASN A 68 -21.10 1.93 -7.19
N GLY A 69 -20.64 0.71 -7.47
CA GLY A 69 -19.23 0.33 -7.45
C GLY A 69 -18.62 0.04 -8.82
N PHE A 70 -17.47 -0.64 -8.80
CA PHE A 70 -16.69 -1.02 -9.96
C PHE A 70 -16.11 -2.42 -9.79
N TRP A 71 -16.19 -3.25 -10.83
CA TRP A 71 -15.32 -4.40 -10.99
C TRP A 71 -14.03 -3.96 -11.65
N ILE A 72 -12.91 -4.42 -11.12
CA ILE A 72 -11.58 -4.20 -11.68
C ILE A 72 -10.98 -5.59 -11.87
N GLY A 73 -10.65 -5.94 -13.10
CA GLY A 73 -10.00 -7.22 -13.40
C GLY A 73 -8.69 -7.04 -14.13
N GLY A 74 -7.90 -8.11 -14.15
CA GLY A 74 -6.57 -8.13 -14.76
C GLY A 74 -5.50 -7.36 -13.96
N ALA A 75 -5.80 -6.97 -12.71
CA ALA A 75 -4.96 -6.14 -11.85
C ALA A 75 -4.08 -6.99 -10.88
N GLY A 76 -3.35 -7.97 -11.42
CA GLY A 76 -2.60 -8.93 -10.60
C GLY A 76 -1.32 -8.33 -10.01
N ALA A 77 -0.58 -7.57 -10.82
CA ALA A 77 0.61 -6.85 -10.40
C ALA A 77 0.31 -5.40 -10.03
N LEU A 78 -0.55 -4.70 -10.78
CA LEU A 78 -0.94 -3.33 -10.45
C LEU A 78 -1.95 -3.35 -9.30
N ARG A 79 -1.51 -2.94 -8.11
CA ARG A 79 -2.31 -3.05 -6.87
C ARG A 79 -2.77 -1.73 -6.28
N GLU A 80 -2.66 -0.63 -7.02
CA GLU A 80 -3.13 0.68 -6.58
C GLU A 80 -3.77 1.47 -7.72
N LEU A 81 -4.98 1.98 -7.50
CA LEU A 81 -5.68 2.85 -8.44
C LEU A 81 -5.82 4.27 -7.90
N ARG A 82 -5.88 5.25 -8.79
CA ARG A 82 -6.21 6.64 -8.44
C ARG A 82 -7.67 6.94 -8.71
N MET A 83 -8.46 7.12 -7.66
CA MET A 83 -9.90 7.38 -7.74
C MET A 83 -10.23 8.85 -7.44
N PRO A 84 -10.99 9.56 -8.29
CA PRO A 84 -11.51 10.89 -7.92
C PRO A 84 -12.52 10.82 -6.77
N LYS A 85 -12.38 11.72 -5.79
CA LYS A 85 -13.27 11.81 -4.62
C LYS A 85 -14.74 12.08 -4.96
N SER A 86 -15.04 12.62 -6.14
CA SER A 86 -16.41 12.82 -6.61
C SER A 86 -17.19 11.52 -6.80
N LEU A 87 -16.51 10.38 -6.93
CA LEU A 87 -17.14 9.06 -6.95
C LEU A 87 -17.51 8.55 -5.54
N GLY A 88 -17.05 9.22 -4.49
CA GLY A 88 -17.21 8.83 -3.09
C GLY A 88 -15.90 8.33 -2.47
N ILE A 89 -16.03 7.53 -1.41
CA ILE A 89 -14.94 6.84 -0.72
C ILE A 89 -15.16 5.32 -0.80
N PRO A 90 -14.10 4.50 -0.79
CA PRO A 90 -14.23 3.04 -0.75
C PRO A 90 -15.04 2.55 0.45
N ASP A 91 -16.00 1.66 0.21
CA ASP A 91 -16.72 0.92 1.25
C ASP A 91 -16.02 -0.43 1.48
N ILE A 92 -15.08 -0.43 2.42
CA ILE A 92 -14.18 -1.58 2.67
C ILE A 92 -14.96 -2.85 3.04
N ALA A 93 -16.01 -2.73 3.86
CA ALA A 93 -16.81 -3.87 4.29
C ALA A 93 -17.68 -4.48 3.17
N ARG A 94 -17.95 -3.73 2.10
CA ARG A 94 -18.74 -4.19 0.94
C ARG A 94 -17.88 -4.45 -0.30
N SER A 95 -16.58 -4.21 -0.20
CA SER A 95 -15.62 -4.45 -1.28
C SER A 95 -15.04 -5.86 -1.17
N GLN A 96 -14.51 -6.37 -2.28
CA GLN A 96 -13.78 -7.63 -2.36
C GLN A 96 -12.40 -7.32 -2.93
N GLY A 97 -11.33 -7.70 -2.24
CA GLY A 97 -9.95 -7.43 -2.67
C GLY A 97 -9.48 -5.98 -2.49
N ILE A 98 -10.27 -5.10 -1.85
CA ILE A 98 -9.86 -3.72 -1.53
C ILE A 98 -9.37 -3.64 -0.09
N ALA A 99 -8.10 -3.29 0.08
CA ALA A 99 -7.43 -3.29 1.37
C ALA A 99 -7.53 -1.96 2.13
N GLY A 100 -7.77 -0.87 1.41
CA GLY A 100 -7.90 0.45 1.99
C GLY A 100 -7.63 1.54 0.98
N TYR A 101 -7.40 2.74 1.48
CA TYR A 101 -7.13 3.92 0.66
C TYR A 101 -6.38 4.99 1.44
N ASP A 102 -5.73 5.91 0.73
CA ASP A 102 -5.13 7.12 1.29
C ASP A 102 -5.48 8.34 0.44
N ASP A 103 -5.35 9.52 1.04
CA ASP A 103 -5.38 10.77 0.29
C ASP A 103 -4.12 10.91 -0.56
N SER A 104 -4.30 11.12 -1.86
CA SER A 104 -3.17 11.44 -2.73
C SER A 104 -2.85 12.95 -2.67
N PRO A 105 -1.59 13.35 -2.92
CA PRO A 105 -1.17 14.77 -2.87
C PRO A 105 -1.95 15.73 -3.80
N ASN A 106 -2.66 15.20 -4.79
CA ASN A 106 -3.44 15.97 -5.76
C ASN A 106 -4.96 15.93 -5.50
N GLY A 107 -5.39 15.58 -4.28
CA GLY A 107 -6.80 15.61 -3.88
C GLY A 107 -7.65 14.45 -4.42
N ARG A 108 -7.03 13.37 -4.90
CA ARG A 108 -7.69 12.11 -5.24
C ARG A 108 -7.50 11.10 -4.10
N LEU A 109 -7.94 9.87 -4.30
CA LEU A 109 -7.67 8.74 -3.41
C LEU A 109 -6.76 7.74 -4.12
N TYR A 110 -5.73 7.27 -3.42
CA TYR A 110 -5.09 6.00 -3.74
C TYR A 110 -5.93 4.88 -3.16
N VAL A 111 -6.32 3.89 -3.97
CA VAL A 111 -7.13 2.73 -3.55
C VAL A 111 -6.28 1.49 -3.67
N HIS A 112 -6.07 0.80 -2.55
CA HIS A 112 -5.17 -0.34 -2.42
C HIS A 112 -5.91 -1.65 -2.66
N MET A 113 -5.34 -2.51 -3.50
CA MET A 113 -5.89 -3.81 -3.87
C MET A 113 -4.95 -4.93 -3.42
N ASP A 114 -5.47 -6.15 -3.29
CA ASP A 114 -4.71 -7.31 -2.81
C ASP A 114 -4.06 -8.15 -3.92
N GLY A 115 -4.25 -7.77 -5.19
CA GLY A 115 -3.67 -8.45 -6.35
C GLY A 115 -4.44 -9.70 -6.80
N GLN A 116 -5.68 -9.90 -6.33
CA GLN A 116 -6.56 -10.91 -6.90
C GLN A 116 -6.90 -10.57 -8.37
N PRO A 117 -7.12 -11.57 -9.25
CA PRO A 117 -7.39 -11.33 -10.67
C PRO A 117 -8.63 -10.49 -10.97
N SER A 118 -9.58 -10.46 -10.02
CA SER A 118 -10.80 -9.65 -10.08
C SER A 118 -11.15 -9.16 -8.69
N VAL A 119 -11.35 -7.85 -8.55
CA VAL A 119 -11.70 -7.18 -7.31
C VAL A 119 -12.95 -6.33 -7.51
N HIS A 120 -13.76 -6.21 -6.46
CA HIS A 120 -14.95 -5.36 -6.46
C HIS A 120 -14.76 -4.19 -5.52
N LEU A 121 -14.77 -2.98 -6.06
CA LEU A 121 -14.76 -1.73 -5.31
C LEU A 121 -16.19 -1.23 -5.13
N ALA A 122 -16.74 -1.38 -3.92
CA ALA A 122 -17.94 -0.67 -3.53
C ALA A 122 -17.59 0.75 -3.08
N VAL A 123 -18.44 1.74 -3.37
CA VAL A 123 -18.24 3.13 -2.93
C VAL A 123 -19.42 3.64 -2.12
N ARG A 124 -19.14 4.57 -1.21
CA ARG A 124 -20.13 5.22 -0.34
C ARG A 124 -19.84 6.71 -0.21
N ARG A 125 -20.82 7.47 0.30
CA ARG A 125 -20.67 8.93 0.52
C ARG A 125 -20.16 9.30 1.90
N ALA A 126 -20.61 8.60 2.93
CA ALA A 126 -20.26 8.90 4.32
C ALA A 126 -19.15 7.97 4.84
N PRO A 127 -18.20 8.45 5.67
CA PRO A 127 -17.20 7.61 6.33
C PRO A 127 -17.79 6.41 7.08
N ALA A 128 -17.01 5.32 7.15
CA ALA A 128 -17.32 4.12 7.92
C ALA A 128 -16.26 3.91 9.01
N LYS A 129 -16.61 3.15 10.05
CA LYS A 129 -15.70 2.76 11.14
C LYS A 129 -14.95 1.46 10.86
N THR A 130 -15.13 0.85 9.69
CA THR A 130 -14.42 -0.38 9.31
C THR A 130 -12.90 -0.12 9.28
N PRO A 131 -12.08 -0.97 9.90
CA PRO A 131 -10.62 -0.88 9.77
C PRO A 131 -10.14 -1.07 8.34
N TYR A 132 -9.05 -0.40 7.98
CA TYR A 132 -8.41 -0.57 6.67
C TYR A 132 -6.95 -0.15 6.70
N VAL A 133 -6.19 -0.57 5.70
CA VAL A 133 -4.79 -0.14 5.49
C VAL A 133 -4.80 1.23 4.83
N VAL A 134 -4.29 2.24 5.52
CA VAL A 134 -4.12 3.57 4.93
C VAL A 134 -2.89 3.58 4.03
N SER A 135 -1.79 3.00 4.50
CA SER A 135 -0.54 2.89 3.72
C SER A 135 0.28 1.69 4.17
N ALA A 136 1.06 1.11 3.27
CA ALA A 136 2.08 0.12 3.58
C ALA A 136 3.30 0.34 2.69
N ASN A 137 4.51 0.12 3.22
CA ASN A 137 5.75 0.14 2.42
C ASN A 137 6.00 -1.18 1.65
N ALA A 138 4.96 -1.99 1.47
CA ALA A 138 5.07 -3.31 0.85
C ALA A 138 3.75 -3.68 0.15
N PRO A 139 3.80 -4.46 -0.95
CA PRO A 139 2.60 -5.00 -1.61
C PRO A 139 1.67 -5.75 -0.66
N ILE A 140 0.37 -5.43 -0.73
CA ILE A 140 -0.68 -6.18 -0.05
C ILE A 140 -1.05 -7.37 -0.94
N ALA A 141 -1.03 -8.57 -0.37
CA ALA A 141 -1.18 -9.84 -1.11
C ALA A 141 -2.49 -10.57 -0.82
N ALA A 142 -3.16 -10.22 0.27
CA ALA A 142 -4.50 -10.70 0.58
C ALA A 142 -5.18 -9.72 1.53
N VAL A 143 -6.49 -9.54 1.37
CA VAL A 143 -7.32 -8.86 2.38
C VAL A 143 -8.62 -9.62 2.62
N SER A 144 -9.08 -9.59 3.86
CA SER A 144 -10.45 -9.93 4.22
C SER A 144 -10.95 -8.96 5.28
N ALA A 145 -12.16 -8.44 5.10
CA ALA A 145 -12.76 -7.47 6.00
C ALA A 145 -14.22 -7.80 6.26
N THR A 146 -14.63 -7.63 7.52
CA THR A 146 -16.03 -7.63 7.94
C THR A 146 -16.32 -6.31 8.67
N ALA A 147 -17.48 -6.19 9.32
CA ALA A 147 -17.78 -5.02 10.13
C ALA A 147 -16.86 -4.87 11.35
N THR A 148 -16.39 -5.98 11.94
CA THR A 148 -15.64 -5.99 13.21
C THR A 148 -14.27 -6.67 13.12
N SER A 149 -13.95 -7.32 12.00
CA SER A 149 -12.64 -7.95 11.78
C SER A 149 -12.01 -7.49 10.47
N PHE A 150 -10.69 -7.37 10.47
CA PHE A 150 -9.91 -7.07 9.28
C PHE A 150 -8.62 -7.89 9.30
N THR A 151 -8.26 -8.50 8.18
CA THR A 151 -7.00 -9.20 7.99
C THR A 151 -6.34 -8.74 6.70
N ALA A 152 -5.04 -8.47 6.76
CA ALA A 152 -4.24 -8.20 5.57
C ALA A 152 -2.94 -9.01 5.62
N ARG A 153 -2.50 -9.50 4.47
CA ARG A 153 -1.16 -10.08 4.30
C ARG A 153 -0.32 -9.15 3.44
N VAL A 154 0.87 -8.83 3.92
CA VAL A 154 1.78 -7.88 3.28
C VAL A 154 3.13 -8.57 3.04
N HIS A 155 3.69 -8.40 1.85
CA HIS A 155 4.93 -9.02 1.41
C HIS A 155 5.94 -7.96 0.96
N GLY A 156 6.89 -7.64 1.83
CA GLY A 156 7.91 -6.61 1.61
C GLY A 156 9.29 -7.18 1.30
N TYR A 157 10.19 -6.30 0.87
CA TYR A 157 11.64 -6.60 0.72
C TYR A 157 12.49 -5.95 1.82
N VAL A 158 11.85 -5.21 2.72
CA VAL A 158 12.42 -4.52 3.87
C VAL A 158 11.47 -4.73 5.06
N PRO A 159 11.91 -4.44 6.31
CA PRO A 159 11.02 -4.41 7.46
C PRO A 159 9.73 -3.63 7.19
N VAL A 160 8.60 -4.28 7.43
CA VAL A 160 7.29 -3.74 7.04
C VAL A 160 6.86 -2.62 7.99
N GLN A 161 6.38 -1.54 7.39
CA GLN A 161 5.72 -0.43 8.05
C GLN A 161 4.35 -0.24 7.41
N LEU A 162 3.32 -0.11 8.24
CA LEU A 162 1.96 0.11 7.80
C LEU A 162 1.25 1.14 8.68
N ARG A 163 0.20 1.77 8.15
CA ARG A 163 -0.67 2.68 8.89
C ARG A 163 -2.09 2.17 8.75
N LEU A 164 -2.79 2.03 9.88
CA LEU A 164 -4.16 1.53 9.91
C LEU A 164 -5.11 2.64 10.36
N ALA A 165 -6.27 2.70 9.73
CA ALA A 165 -7.35 3.60 10.13
C ALA A 165 -8.41 2.84 10.94
N ASN A 166 -9.15 3.58 11.77
CA ASN A 166 -10.26 3.08 12.57
C ASN A 166 -9.90 1.95 13.56
N VAL A 167 -8.64 1.85 13.99
CA VAL A 167 -8.18 0.79 14.91
C VAL A 167 -8.06 1.22 16.37
N ARG A 168 -8.48 2.44 16.73
CA ARG A 168 -8.23 3.02 18.07
C ARG A 168 -8.78 2.18 19.23
N THR A 169 -9.93 1.53 19.03
CA THR A 169 -10.57 0.67 20.04
C THR A 169 -10.39 -0.81 19.73
N CYS A 170 -9.58 -1.15 18.74
CA CYS A 170 -9.43 -2.52 18.24
C CYS A 170 -8.16 -3.15 18.80
N ARG A 171 -8.18 -4.48 18.94
CA ARG A 171 -6.97 -5.28 19.17
C ARG A 171 -6.31 -5.50 17.81
N VAL A 172 -5.03 -5.14 17.70
CA VAL A 172 -4.21 -5.37 16.52
C VAL A 172 -3.12 -6.37 16.86
N GLU A 173 -2.92 -7.34 15.98
CA GLU A 173 -1.84 -8.32 16.04
C GLU A 173 -1.07 -8.31 14.72
N LEU A 174 0.26 -8.36 14.81
CA LEU A 174 1.16 -8.58 13.68
C LEU A 174 1.82 -9.94 13.88
N ASN A 175 1.66 -10.85 12.92
CA ASN A 175 2.19 -12.22 12.99
C ASN A 175 1.79 -12.94 14.30
N GLY A 176 0.57 -12.69 14.80
CA GLY A 176 0.04 -13.28 16.03
C GLY A 176 0.51 -12.61 17.33
N HIS A 177 1.36 -11.58 17.25
CA HIS A 177 1.82 -10.82 18.41
C HIS A 177 1.02 -9.51 18.57
N PRO A 178 0.51 -9.19 19.77
CA PRO A 178 -0.16 -7.92 20.02
C PRO A 178 0.71 -6.74 19.62
N ALA A 179 0.14 -5.81 18.87
CA ALA A 179 0.82 -4.61 18.39
C ALA A 179 0.03 -3.37 18.78
N SER A 180 0.74 -2.34 19.23
CA SER A 180 0.16 -1.04 19.54
C SER A 180 0.58 -0.02 18.48
N PRO A 181 -0.30 0.93 18.11
CA PRO A 181 0.08 1.97 17.17
C PRO A 181 1.18 2.86 17.79
N GLY A 182 2.20 3.17 17.02
CA GLY A 182 3.11 4.27 17.26
C GLY A 182 2.47 5.63 16.95
N ALA A 183 3.30 6.66 16.82
CA ALA A 183 2.84 8.00 16.45
C ALA A 183 1.99 7.96 15.16
N SER A 184 0.88 8.70 15.13
CA SER A 184 0.01 8.83 13.96
C SER A 184 -0.61 7.53 13.43
N GLY A 185 -0.74 6.48 14.26
CA GLY A 185 -1.41 5.23 13.87
C GLY A 185 -0.54 4.27 13.05
N GLN A 186 0.78 4.43 13.10
CA GLN A 186 1.73 3.59 12.39
C GLN A 186 2.07 2.32 13.18
N PHE A 187 2.24 1.20 12.50
CA PHE A 187 2.72 -0.06 13.04
C PHE A 187 3.96 -0.49 12.25
N ALA A 188 4.90 -1.15 12.92
CA ALA A 188 6.13 -1.64 12.32
C ALA A 188 6.37 -3.09 12.74
N SER A 189 6.94 -3.87 11.83
CA SER A 189 7.51 -5.19 12.11
C SER A 189 8.94 -5.24 11.57
N ALA A 190 9.80 -6.00 12.24
CA ALA A 190 11.11 -6.37 11.70
C ALA A 190 10.99 -7.37 10.53
N ASP A 191 9.85 -8.06 10.45
CA ASP A 191 9.58 -9.05 9.41
C ASP A 191 9.29 -8.39 8.05
N HIS A 192 9.64 -9.13 7.00
CA HIS A 192 9.32 -8.78 5.61
C HIS A 192 7.93 -9.27 5.21
N ASP A 193 7.48 -10.37 5.82
CA ASP A 193 6.16 -10.95 5.63
C ASP A 193 5.32 -10.72 6.88
N VAL A 194 4.24 -9.96 6.74
CA VAL A 194 3.39 -9.59 7.88
C VAL A 194 1.95 -9.95 7.60
N VAL A 195 1.38 -10.74 8.50
CA VAL A 195 -0.06 -10.95 8.63
C VAL A 195 -0.57 -10.01 9.72
N VAL A 196 -1.42 -9.07 9.31
CA VAL A 196 -2.11 -8.13 10.18
C VAL A 196 -3.46 -8.73 10.52
N HIS A 197 -3.78 -8.84 11.81
CA HIS A 197 -5.12 -9.15 12.29
C HIS A 197 -5.64 -8.01 13.15
N VAL A 198 -6.84 -7.54 12.85
CA VAL A 198 -7.54 -6.50 13.61
C VAL A 198 -8.89 -7.06 14.05
N ARG A 199 -9.21 -6.91 15.33
CA ARG A 199 -10.51 -7.23 15.91
C ARG A 199 -11.04 -6.04 16.69
N CYS A 200 -12.18 -5.53 16.30
CA CYS A 200 -12.86 -4.42 16.93
C CYS A 200 -14.05 -4.92 17.78
N PRO A 201 -14.43 -4.17 18.83
CA PRO A 201 -15.59 -4.46 19.65
C PRO A 201 -16.91 -4.43 18.86
#